data_AF-J2WK39-F1
#
_entry.id   AF-J2WK39-F1
#
_cell.length_a   1.000
_cell.length_b   1.000
_cell.length_c   1.000
_cell.angle_alpha   90.00
_cell.angle_beta   90.00
_cell.angle_gamma   90.00
#
_symmetry.space_group_name_H-M   'P 1'
#
loop_
_entity.id
_entity.type
_entity.pdbx_description
1 polymer ?
#
loop_
_entity_poly.entity_id
_entity_poly.type
_entity_poly.pdbx_seq_one_letter_code
_entity_poly.pdbx_strand_id
1 'polypeptide(L)'
;MTNTLCELIESYRTDRQSSFLKLSHGVRVKHERLLSQITREHGACSLKKIRSRDLLAWHEGWLGNGKIAKAHSLISRLRVIFRFGAVILEDKECRRLSDALSEIQFERSTPRRTALTPEQAELVRSSAREHFGWYSIALAQAFQFELRLNQKAVIGEWIPAGDASTGGVRRTVEELEQSWQGGLLWSDIDEEIILRSVDRRGREYRFDLKGAPMIMKELAAYAYTSVDRLTRANLPDQGPLVICDTNGLPWSPVEFRRKWRLVATQAGIPKNVMNMDSGKIAPRLR
;
A
#
# COMPACT_ATOMS: atom_id res chain seq x y z
N MET A 1 26.83 -9.82 -22.19
CA MET A 1 26.29 -11.09 -21.65
C MET A 1 26.36 -11.01 -20.15
N THR A 2 25.22 -11.12 -19.48
CA THR A 2 25.13 -11.16 -18.01
C THR A 2 25.53 -12.56 -17.56
N ASN A 3 26.67 -12.68 -16.88
CA ASN A 3 27.21 -13.97 -16.45
C ASN A 3 26.70 -14.38 -15.07
N THR A 4 26.36 -13.40 -14.23
CA THR A 4 25.90 -13.60 -12.85
C THR A 4 24.49 -13.08 -12.64
N LEU A 5 23.84 -13.57 -11.58
CA LEU A 5 22.52 -13.09 -11.18
C LEU A 5 22.55 -11.60 -10.79
N CYS A 6 23.63 -11.12 -10.18
CA CYS A 6 23.81 -9.71 -9.84
C CYS A 6 23.79 -8.82 -11.10
N GLU A 7 24.59 -9.16 -12.12
CA GLU A 7 24.64 -8.40 -13.38
C GLU A 7 23.29 -8.38 -14.10
N LEU A 8 22.55 -9.49 -14.05
CA LEU A 8 21.21 -9.58 -14.61
C LEU A 8 20.21 -8.66 -13.87
N ILE A 9 20.30 -8.60 -12.54
CA ILE A 9 19.47 -7.71 -11.72
C ILE A 9 19.79 -6.24 -12.02
N GLU A 10 21.07 -5.88 -12.12
CA GLU A 10 21.47 -4.50 -12.49
C GLU A 10 21.00 -4.11 -13.90
N SER A 11 21.09 -5.04 -14.84
CA SER A 11 20.54 -4.84 -16.19
C SER A 11 19.02 -4.63 -16.13
N TYR A 12 18.30 -5.42 -15.34
CA TYR A 12 16.85 -5.24 -15.14
C TYR A 12 16.50 -3.90 -14.49
N ARG A 13 17.35 -3.36 -13.62
CA ARG A 13 17.11 -2.07 -12.95
C ARG A 13 17.29 -0.87 -13.88
N THR A 14 18.27 -0.94 -14.78
CA THR A 14 18.74 0.23 -15.56
C THR A 14 18.25 0.25 -17.01
N ASP A 15 17.87 -0.90 -17.57
CA ASP A 15 17.44 -1.00 -18.95
C ASP A 15 16.12 -0.24 -19.21
N ARG A 16 16.09 0.57 -20.27
CA ARG A 16 14.94 1.43 -20.64
C ARG A 16 13.68 0.65 -21.01
N GLN A 17 13.83 -0.57 -21.54
CA GLN A 17 12.74 -1.46 -21.89
C GLN A 17 12.24 -2.28 -20.69
N SER A 18 12.99 -2.29 -19.59
CA SER A 18 12.59 -2.96 -18.36
C SER A 18 11.26 -2.45 -17.82
N SER A 19 10.45 -3.38 -17.33
CA SER A 19 9.24 -3.05 -16.57
C SER A 19 9.53 -2.33 -15.25
N PHE A 20 10.75 -2.42 -14.72
CA PHE A 20 11.11 -1.84 -13.42
C PHE A 20 10.97 -0.31 -13.40
N LEU A 21 11.43 0.36 -14.46
CA LEU A 21 11.37 1.82 -14.59
C LEU A 21 9.93 2.33 -14.74
N LYS A 22 9.02 1.49 -15.25
CA LYS A 22 7.60 1.80 -15.41
C LYS A 22 6.79 1.64 -14.11
N LEU A 23 7.40 1.13 -13.04
CA LEU A 23 6.74 0.95 -11.75
C LEU A 23 6.61 2.29 -11.03
N SER A 24 5.46 2.50 -10.39
CA SER A 24 5.29 3.58 -9.42
C SER A 24 6.31 3.49 -8.30
N HIS A 25 6.71 4.63 -7.72
CA HIS A 25 7.71 4.74 -6.67
C HIS A 25 7.56 3.69 -5.55
N GLY A 26 6.38 3.62 -4.92
CA GLY A 26 6.15 2.69 -3.81
C GLY A 26 6.23 1.20 -4.20
N VAL A 27 5.95 0.86 -5.47
CA VAL A 27 6.14 -0.51 -5.97
C VAL A 27 7.62 -0.76 -6.25
N ARG A 28 8.32 0.22 -6.83
CA ARG A 28 9.76 0.16 -7.09
C ARG A 28 10.56 -0.08 -5.80
N VAL A 29 10.32 0.69 -4.75
CA VAL A 29 10.98 0.52 -3.43
C VAL A 29 10.76 -0.88 -2.84
N LYS A 30 9.55 -1.44 -2.97
CA LYS A 30 9.27 -2.80 -2.49
C LYS A 30 10.03 -3.85 -3.30
N HIS A 31 10.02 -3.72 -4.62
CA HIS A 31 10.72 -4.63 -5.51
C HIS A 31 12.22 -4.55 -5.27
N GLU A 32 12.75 -3.35 -5.10
CA GLU A 32 14.16 -3.09 -4.81
C GLU A 32 14.65 -3.85 -3.58
N ARG A 33 13.89 -3.82 -2.48
CA ARG A 33 14.23 -4.61 -1.27
C ARG A 33 14.32 -6.11 -1.53
N LEU A 34 13.43 -6.65 -2.38
CA LEU A 34 13.47 -8.07 -2.75
C LEU A 34 14.66 -8.38 -3.66
N LEU A 35 14.93 -7.51 -4.64
CA LEU A 35 16.08 -7.63 -5.55
C LEU A 35 17.39 -7.57 -4.77
N SER A 36 17.56 -6.59 -3.86
CA SER A 36 18.75 -6.48 -3.00
C SER A 36 18.94 -7.71 -2.12
N GLN A 37 17.85 -8.33 -1.65
CA GLN A 37 17.95 -9.59 -0.91
C GLN A 37 18.47 -10.73 -1.80
N ILE A 38 17.91 -10.89 -3.01
CA ILE A 38 18.36 -11.89 -3.97
C ILE A 38 19.83 -11.68 -4.33
N THR A 39 20.23 -10.43 -4.61
CA THR A 39 21.62 -10.07 -4.91
C THR A 39 22.56 -10.42 -3.75
N ARG A 40 22.17 -10.09 -2.51
CA ARG A 40 23.00 -10.38 -1.33
C ARG A 40 23.21 -11.88 -1.12
N GLU A 41 22.17 -12.69 -1.32
CA GLU A 41 22.19 -14.11 -0.98
C GLU A 41 22.71 -14.99 -2.13
N HIS A 42 22.38 -14.65 -3.39
CA HIS A 42 22.67 -15.47 -4.57
C HIS A 42 23.21 -14.67 -5.77
N GLY A 43 23.55 -13.39 -5.61
CA GLY A 43 23.97 -12.52 -6.71
C GLY A 43 25.26 -12.99 -7.40
N ALA A 44 26.19 -13.59 -6.66
CA ALA A 44 27.45 -14.11 -7.20
C ALA A 44 27.29 -15.42 -8.00
N CYS A 45 26.10 -16.04 -7.96
CA CYS A 45 25.86 -17.28 -8.70
C CYS A 45 25.89 -17.03 -10.20
N SER A 46 26.70 -17.82 -10.92
CA SER A 46 26.71 -17.81 -12.37
C SER A 46 25.42 -18.41 -12.93
N LEU A 47 24.79 -17.74 -13.90
CA LEU A 47 23.53 -18.19 -14.50
C LEU A 47 23.63 -19.62 -15.07
N LYS A 48 24.77 -19.95 -15.68
CA LYS A 48 25.08 -21.29 -16.22
C LYS A 48 25.06 -22.39 -15.16
N LYS A 49 25.41 -22.06 -13.92
CA LYS A 49 25.50 -23.02 -12.81
C LYS A 49 24.16 -23.21 -12.09
N ILE A 50 23.21 -22.28 -12.24
CA ILE A 50 21.91 -22.38 -11.59
C ILE A 50 21.08 -23.48 -12.26
N ARG A 51 20.57 -24.41 -11.45
CA ARG A 51 19.69 -25.51 -11.82
C ARG A 51 18.36 -25.41 -11.07
N SER A 52 17.36 -26.17 -11.50
CA SER A 52 16.04 -26.22 -10.84
C SER A 52 16.12 -26.60 -9.35
N ARG A 53 17.06 -27.49 -8.99
CA ARG A 53 17.31 -27.87 -7.59
C ARG A 53 17.77 -26.69 -6.72
N ASP A 54 18.53 -25.76 -7.29
CA ASP A 54 19.02 -24.59 -6.57
C ASP A 54 17.86 -23.63 -6.30
N LEU A 55 16.98 -23.44 -7.29
CA LEU A 55 15.78 -22.60 -7.16
C LEU A 55 14.81 -23.12 -6.08
N LEU A 56 14.67 -24.45 -5.97
CA LEU A 56 13.91 -25.10 -4.90
C LEU A 56 14.58 -24.87 -3.53
N ALA A 57 15.89 -25.09 -3.45
CA ALA A 57 16.66 -24.87 -2.21
C ALA A 57 16.61 -23.40 -1.75
N TRP A 58 16.66 -22.44 -2.68
CA TRP A 58 16.53 -21.02 -2.38
C TRP A 58 15.14 -20.69 -1.83
N HIS A 59 14.08 -21.22 -2.45
CA HIS A 59 12.72 -21.07 -1.94
C HIS A 59 12.58 -21.62 -0.52
N GLU A 60 13.09 -22.83 -0.28
CA GLU A 60 13.08 -23.46 1.05
C GLU A 60 13.86 -22.63 2.08
N GLY A 61 15.05 -22.14 1.74
CA GLY A 61 15.81 -21.23 2.59
C GLY A 61 15.04 -19.94 2.92
N TRP A 62 14.27 -19.41 1.97
CA TRP A 62 13.43 -18.23 2.19
C TRP A 62 12.15 -18.50 2.97
N LEU A 63 11.63 -19.73 2.95
CA LEU A 63 10.50 -20.11 3.80
C LEU A 63 10.88 -19.90 5.28
N GLY A 64 12.06 -20.37 5.70
CA GLY A 64 12.48 -20.30 7.10
C GLY A 64 11.35 -20.75 8.04
N ASN A 65 10.99 -19.93 9.03
CA ASN A 65 9.90 -20.20 9.98
C ASN A 65 8.48 -19.95 9.39
N GLY A 66 8.18 -20.44 8.19
CA GLY A 66 6.84 -20.34 7.58
C GLY A 66 6.52 -19.00 6.86
N LYS A 67 7.53 -18.29 6.37
CA LYS A 67 7.39 -17.02 5.63
C LYS A 67 6.99 -17.23 4.16
N ILE A 68 5.94 -18.02 3.93
CA ILE A 68 5.46 -18.45 2.60
C ILE A 68 5.27 -17.25 1.64
N ALA A 69 4.59 -16.20 2.07
CA ALA A 69 4.33 -15.03 1.24
C ALA A 69 5.62 -14.31 0.78
N LYS A 70 6.66 -14.30 1.63
CA LYS A 70 7.95 -13.68 1.31
C LYS A 70 8.74 -14.54 0.33
N ALA A 71 8.85 -15.84 0.59
CA ALA A 71 9.52 -16.79 -0.29
C ALA A 71 8.89 -16.77 -1.70
N HIS A 72 7.56 -16.82 -1.75
CA HIS A 72 6.81 -16.72 -3.00
C HIS A 72 7.05 -15.39 -3.74
N SER A 73 7.17 -14.27 -3.01
CA SER A 73 7.46 -12.95 -3.60
C SER A 73 8.85 -12.91 -4.22
N LEU A 74 9.86 -13.50 -3.59
CA LEU A 74 11.24 -13.58 -4.09
C LEU A 74 11.31 -14.45 -5.36
N ILE A 75 10.67 -15.62 -5.36
CA ILE A 75 10.53 -16.46 -6.57
C ILE A 75 9.81 -15.72 -7.68
N SER A 76 8.74 -15.01 -7.37
CA SER A 76 8.02 -14.18 -8.35
C SER A 76 8.92 -13.10 -8.95
N ARG A 77 9.88 -12.56 -8.19
CA ARG A 77 10.87 -11.62 -8.72
C ARG A 77 11.87 -12.33 -9.65
N LEU A 78 12.39 -13.48 -9.26
CA LEU A 78 13.26 -14.28 -10.13
C LEU A 78 12.59 -14.61 -11.47
N ARG A 79 11.30 -14.99 -11.46
CA ARG A 79 10.52 -15.21 -12.70
C ARG A 79 10.53 -13.98 -13.61
N VAL A 80 10.32 -12.79 -13.05
CA VAL A 80 10.33 -11.54 -13.83
C VAL A 80 11.72 -11.22 -14.37
N ILE A 81 12.76 -11.40 -13.56
CA ILE A 81 14.15 -11.11 -13.93
C ILE A 81 14.63 -12.07 -15.05
N PHE A 82 14.38 -13.38 -14.91
CA PHE A 82 14.76 -14.36 -15.94
C PHE A 82 13.94 -14.17 -17.21
N ARG A 83 12.64 -13.86 -17.12
CA ARG A 83 11.85 -13.52 -18.31
C ARG A 83 12.37 -12.28 -19.01
N PHE A 84 12.77 -11.24 -18.27
CA PHE A 84 13.41 -10.05 -18.83
C PHE A 84 14.71 -10.44 -19.57
N GLY A 85 15.60 -11.19 -18.93
CA GLY A 85 16.84 -11.66 -19.56
C GLY A 85 16.58 -12.52 -20.81
N ALA A 86 15.57 -13.38 -20.78
CA ALA A 86 15.25 -14.29 -21.87
C ALA A 86 14.65 -13.60 -23.10
N VAL A 87 13.88 -12.53 -22.88
CA VAL A 87 13.08 -11.86 -23.92
C VAL A 87 13.73 -10.56 -24.38
N ILE A 88 14.25 -9.75 -23.47
CA ILE A 88 14.81 -8.42 -23.78
C ILE A 88 16.31 -8.51 -24.05
N LEU A 89 17.05 -9.27 -23.24
CA LEU A 89 18.49 -9.48 -23.44
C LEU A 89 18.80 -10.68 -24.34
N GLU A 90 17.77 -11.44 -24.73
CA GLU A 90 17.86 -12.66 -25.55
C GLU A 90 18.86 -13.71 -25.01
N ASP A 91 19.05 -13.74 -23.70
CA ASP A 91 20.02 -14.61 -23.05
C ASP A 91 19.52 -16.05 -22.91
N LYS A 92 20.33 -17.01 -23.40
CA LYS A 92 19.97 -18.44 -23.44
C LYS A 92 19.84 -19.06 -22.06
N GLU A 93 20.67 -18.65 -21.10
CA GLU A 93 20.60 -19.17 -19.74
C GLU A 93 19.38 -18.63 -19.01
N CYS A 94 19.03 -17.36 -19.22
CA CYS A 94 17.81 -16.77 -18.72
C CYS A 94 16.56 -17.48 -19.27
N ARG A 95 16.55 -17.85 -20.56
CA ARG A 95 15.47 -18.65 -21.15
C ARG A 95 15.33 -20.00 -20.46
N ARG A 96 16.42 -20.75 -20.35
CA ARG A 96 16.47 -22.04 -19.65
C ARG A 96 15.95 -21.94 -18.21
N LEU A 97 16.32 -20.89 -17.48
CA LEU A 97 15.90 -20.67 -16.09
C LEU A 97 14.44 -20.20 -15.98
N SER A 98 13.96 -19.40 -16.94
CA SER A 98 12.56 -18.99 -17.03
C SER A 98 11.65 -20.22 -17.25
N ASP A 99 12.04 -21.10 -18.18
CA ASP A 99 11.31 -22.34 -18.47
C ASP A 99 11.37 -23.30 -17.27
N ALA A 100 12.54 -23.46 -16.64
CA ALA A 100 12.65 -24.27 -15.43
C ALA A 100 11.74 -23.76 -14.31
N LEU A 101 11.64 -22.44 -14.11
CA LEU A 101 10.70 -21.88 -13.13
C LEU A 101 9.24 -22.10 -13.54
N SER A 102 8.84 -22.01 -14.81
CA SER A 102 7.44 -22.18 -15.21
C SER A 102 6.85 -23.51 -14.77
N GLU A 103 7.67 -24.57 -14.79
CA GLU A 103 7.26 -25.92 -14.39
C GLU A 103 7.19 -26.14 -12.88
N ILE A 104 7.93 -25.36 -12.08
CA ILE A 104 7.95 -25.52 -10.63
C ILE A 104 6.73 -24.87 -9.98
N GLN A 105 5.96 -25.66 -9.26
CA GLN A 105 4.90 -25.19 -8.37
C GLN A 105 5.48 -24.85 -6.99
N PHE A 106 5.19 -23.64 -6.51
CA PHE A 106 5.59 -23.19 -5.18
C PHE A 106 4.35 -22.95 -4.33
N GLU A 107 4.47 -23.24 -3.04
CA GLU A 107 3.41 -22.98 -2.07
C GLU A 107 3.01 -21.50 -2.07
N ARG A 108 1.69 -21.24 -1.96
CA ARG A 108 1.13 -19.90 -1.90
C ARG A 108 0.44 -19.69 -0.57
N SER A 109 0.68 -18.55 0.06
CA SER A 109 -0.02 -18.19 1.29
C SER A 109 -1.51 -18.00 1.02
N THR A 110 -2.36 -18.55 1.87
CA THR A 110 -3.80 -18.33 1.80
C THR A 110 -4.14 -16.85 2.00
N PRO A 111 -5.04 -16.27 1.18
CA PRO A 111 -5.50 -14.90 1.40
C PRO A 111 -6.13 -14.72 2.78
N ARG A 112 -5.80 -13.62 3.46
CA ARG A 112 -6.41 -13.25 4.74
C ARG A 112 -7.90 -12.94 4.54
N ARG A 113 -8.77 -13.65 5.26
CA ARG A 113 -10.23 -13.48 5.26
C ARG A 113 -10.77 -12.63 6.42
N THR A 114 -9.89 -12.08 7.25
CA THR A 114 -10.26 -11.19 8.36
C THR A 114 -10.87 -9.89 7.84
N ALA A 115 -11.96 -9.45 8.46
CA ALA A 115 -12.62 -8.17 8.21
C ALA A 115 -12.87 -7.48 9.56
N LEU A 116 -12.86 -6.14 9.55
CA LEU A 116 -13.27 -5.33 10.70
C LEU A 116 -14.81 -5.32 10.77
N THR A 117 -15.39 -5.46 11.97
CA THR A 117 -16.86 -5.35 12.15
C THR A 117 -17.29 -3.88 12.32
N PRO A 118 -18.58 -3.53 12.12
CA PRO A 118 -19.08 -2.18 12.40
C PRO A 118 -18.81 -1.73 13.84
N GLU A 119 -18.98 -2.61 14.81
CA GLU A 119 -18.77 -2.34 16.23
C GLU A 119 -17.29 -2.05 16.50
N GLN A 120 -16.40 -2.84 15.90
CA GLN A 120 -14.96 -2.62 15.99
C GLN A 120 -14.54 -1.28 15.33
N ALA A 121 -15.16 -0.91 14.21
CA ALA A 121 -14.90 0.37 13.56
C ALA A 121 -15.33 1.56 14.45
N GLU A 122 -16.48 1.45 15.12
CA GLU A 122 -16.96 2.46 16.08
C GLU A 122 -16.05 2.56 17.31
N LEU A 123 -15.61 1.43 17.86
CA LEU A 123 -14.66 1.40 18.99
C LEU A 123 -13.33 2.06 18.63
N VAL A 124 -12.79 1.80 17.44
CA VAL A 124 -11.56 2.45 16.96
C VAL A 124 -11.76 3.95 16.80
N ARG A 125 -12.88 4.39 16.20
CA ARG A 125 -13.20 5.82 16.02
C ARG A 125 -13.32 6.55 17.35
N SER A 126 -14.10 6.00 18.27
CA SER A 126 -14.31 6.59 19.60
C SER A 126 -13.01 6.63 20.41
N SER A 127 -12.25 5.53 20.43
CA SER A 127 -10.95 5.51 21.11
C SER A 127 -9.96 6.51 20.50
N ALA A 128 -9.94 6.70 19.18
CA ALA A 128 -9.05 7.68 18.56
C ALA A 128 -9.35 9.10 19.05
N ARG A 129 -10.62 9.48 19.15
CA ARG A 129 -11.03 10.80 19.66
C ARG A 129 -10.80 10.93 21.16
N GLU A 130 -11.39 10.04 21.94
CA GLU A 130 -11.53 10.19 23.39
C GLU A 130 -10.23 9.94 24.15
N HIS A 131 -9.44 8.95 23.72
CA HIS A 131 -8.20 8.60 24.43
C HIS A 131 -6.95 9.29 23.86
N PHE A 132 -6.94 9.60 22.57
CA PHE A 132 -5.75 10.14 21.91
C PHE A 132 -5.92 11.55 21.33
N GLY A 133 -7.15 12.03 21.15
CA GLY A 133 -7.42 13.29 20.44
C GLY A 133 -7.06 13.23 18.95
N TRP A 134 -6.97 12.04 18.35
CA TRP A 134 -6.58 11.85 16.94
C TRP A 134 -7.82 11.74 16.04
N TYR A 135 -8.52 12.87 15.88
CA TYR A 135 -9.74 12.97 15.06
C TYR A 135 -9.50 12.55 13.61
N SER A 136 -8.33 12.84 13.05
CA SER A 136 -8.01 12.45 11.68
C SER A 136 -7.94 10.93 11.50
N ILE A 137 -7.52 10.16 12.52
CA ILE A 137 -7.56 8.69 12.47
C ILE A 137 -9.00 8.17 12.53
N ALA A 138 -9.87 8.80 13.33
CA ALA A 138 -11.28 8.45 13.38
C ALA A 138 -11.97 8.70 12.02
N LEU A 139 -11.72 9.86 11.43
CA LEU A 139 -12.21 10.24 10.10
C LEU A 139 -11.73 9.24 9.04
N ALA A 140 -10.43 8.96 8.98
CA ALA A 140 -9.90 7.99 8.04
C ALA A 140 -10.51 6.59 8.21
N GLN A 141 -10.71 6.13 9.45
CA GLN A 141 -11.35 4.84 9.73
C GLN A 141 -12.80 4.79 9.20
N ALA A 142 -13.56 5.88 9.33
CA ALA A 142 -14.92 5.98 8.78
C ALA A 142 -14.91 5.84 7.25
N PHE A 143 -14.09 6.63 6.56
CA PHE A 143 -13.95 6.57 5.09
C PHE A 143 -13.52 5.19 4.60
N GLN A 144 -12.53 4.56 5.24
CA GLN A 144 -12.07 3.22 4.86
C GLN A 144 -13.16 2.16 5.07
N PHE A 145 -13.97 2.29 6.12
CA PHE A 145 -14.97 1.29 6.48
C PHE A 145 -16.22 1.41 5.62
N GLU A 146 -16.83 2.60 5.52
CA GLU A 146 -18.11 2.77 4.82
C GLU A 146 -17.95 2.78 3.30
N LEU A 147 -16.92 3.46 2.78
CA LEU A 147 -16.67 3.54 1.34
C LEU A 147 -15.79 2.41 0.80
N ARG A 148 -15.32 1.51 1.69
CA ARG A 148 -14.43 0.38 1.35
C ARG A 148 -13.14 0.80 0.64
N LEU A 149 -12.70 2.03 0.90
CA LEU A 149 -11.46 2.55 0.37
C LEU A 149 -10.26 1.95 1.11
N ASN A 150 -9.20 1.68 0.37
CA ASN A 150 -7.94 1.27 0.99
C ASN A 150 -7.27 2.47 1.67
N GLN A 151 -6.36 2.21 2.60
CA GLN A 151 -5.63 3.25 3.34
C GLN A 151 -5.01 4.31 2.43
N LYS A 152 -4.34 3.89 1.36
CA LYS A 152 -3.65 4.81 0.45
C LYS A 152 -4.63 5.75 -0.26
N ALA A 153 -5.81 5.28 -0.63
CA ALA A 153 -6.84 6.13 -1.26
C ALA A 153 -7.39 7.18 -0.29
N VAL A 154 -7.40 6.89 1.02
CA VAL A 154 -7.89 7.82 2.03
C VAL A 154 -6.80 8.80 2.47
N ILE A 155 -5.63 8.31 2.90
CA ILE A 155 -4.58 9.13 3.51
C ILE A 155 -3.48 9.57 2.53
N GLY A 156 -3.48 9.04 1.31
CA GLY A 156 -2.45 9.27 0.31
C GLY A 156 -1.11 8.59 0.62
N GLU A 157 -0.06 9.07 -0.04
CA GLU A 157 1.32 8.74 0.27
C GLU A 157 2.27 9.87 -0.13
N TRP A 158 3.40 9.93 0.58
CA TRP A 158 4.53 10.77 0.21
C TRP A 158 5.40 10.05 -0.82
N ILE A 159 5.68 10.72 -1.93
CA ILE A 159 6.59 10.26 -2.98
C ILE A 159 7.62 11.34 -3.31
N PRO A 160 8.80 11.00 -3.85
CA PRO A 160 9.77 11.99 -4.29
C PRO A 160 9.13 13.01 -5.25
N ALA A 161 9.50 14.28 -5.12
CA ALA A 161 8.90 15.35 -5.91
C ALA A 161 9.04 15.14 -7.42
N GLY A 162 10.16 14.55 -7.88
CA GLY A 162 10.37 14.20 -9.30
C GLY A 162 9.46 13.08 -9.82
N ASP A 163 8.88 12.28 -8.93
CA ASP A 163 7.92 11.20 -9.28
C ASP A 163 6.45 11.68 -9.15
N ALA A 164 6.21 12.91 -8.71
CA ALA A 164 4.89 13.43 -8.39
C ALA A 164 4.24 14.19 -9.56
N SER A 165 2.91 14.13 -9.64
CA SER A 165 2.13 15.07 -10.44
C SER A 165 2.22 16.48 -9.86
N THR A 166 2.12 17.50 -10.71
CA THR A 166 2.10 18.91 -10.28
C THR A 166 0.99 19.15 -9.25
N GLY A 167 1.31 19.87 -8.17
CA GLY A 167 0.39 20.16 -7.06
C GLY A 167 0.60 19.26 -5.83
N GLY A 168 -0.12 19.55 -4.75
CA GLY A 168 -0.05 18.81 -3.48
C GLY A 168 0.90 19.40 -2.43
N VAL A 169 0.71 18.95 -1.18
CA VAL A 169 1.55 19.38 -0.04
C VAL A 169 2.97 18.87 -0.25
N ARG A 170 3.96 19.75 -0.07
CA ARG A 170 5.39 19.41 -0.17
C ARG A 170 6.04 19.40 1.20
N ARG A 171 7.09 18.61 1.33
CA ARG A 171 7.99 18.61 2.50
C ARG A 171 9.39 18.20 2.09
N THR A 172 10.37 18.54 2.92
CA THR A 172 11.74 18.07 2.78
C THR A 172 12.08 17.16 3.96
N VAL A 173 12.56 15.96 3.67
CA VAL A 173 13.01 14.98 4.69
C VAL A 173 14.36 14.48 4.25
N GLU A 174 15.38 14.62 5.11
CA GLU A 174 16.76 14.16 4.81
C GLU A 174 17.25 14.68 3.45
N GLU A 175 17.10 15.98 3.21
CA GLU A 175 17.48 16.68 1.95
C GLU A 175 16.72 16.23 0.68
N LEU A 176 15.75 15.34 0.80
CA LEU A 176 14.91 14.90 -0.30
C LEU A 176 13.55 15.60 -0.27
N GLU A 177 13.22 16.27 -1.37
CA GLU A 177 11.89 16.82 -1.57
C GLU A 177 10.87 15.71 -1.84
N GLN A 178 9.75 15.78 -1.11
CA GLN A 178 8.62 14.88 -1.25
C GLN A 178 7.34 15.68 -1.51
N SER A 179 6.47 15.10 -2.31
CA SER A 179 5.10 15.59 -2.54
C SER A 179 4.10 14.52 -2.10
N TRP A 180 3.06 14.97 -1.41
CA TRP A 180 1.96 14.12 -1.01
C TRP A 180 0.93 13.98 -2.13
N GLN A 181 0.52 12.75 -2.43
CA GLN A 181 -0.33 12.44 -3.58
C GLN A 181 -1.33 11.29 -3.32
N GLY A 182 -2.53 11.43 -3.88
CA GLY A 182 -3.51 10.35 -4.05
C GLY A 182 -4.31 9.96 -2.81
N GLY A 183 -4.38 10.83 -1.81
CA GLY A 183 -5.37 10.74 -0.73
C GLY A 183 -6.54 11.70 -0.99
N LEU A 184 -7.57 11.63 -0.16
CA LEU A 184 -8.76 12.46 -0.30
C LEU A 184 -8.46 13.92 0.05
N LEU A 185 -9.04 14.83 -0.73
CA LEU A 185 -8.98 16.26 -0.50
C LEU A 185 -10.34 16.78 0.02
N TRP A 186 -10.31 17.89 0.74
CA TRP A 186 -11.54 18.62 1.08
C TRP A 186 -12.28 19.15 -0.16
N SER A 187 -11.54 19.47 -1.22
CA SER A 187 -12.09 19.86 -2.52
C SER A 187 -12.78 18.71 -3.25
N ASP A 188 -12.58 17.46 -2.82
CA ASP A 188 -13.27 16.30 -3.40
C ASP A 188 -14.73 16.23 -2.91
N ILE A 189 -15.11 16.95 -1.84
CA ILE A 189 -16.48 16.99 -1.33
C ILE A 189 -17.18 18.23 -1.87
N ASP A 190 -18.25 18.04 -2.63
CA ASP A 190 -19.04 19.13 -3.20
C ASP A 190 -20.10 19.69 -2.21
N GLU A 191 -20.83 20.71 -2.66
CA GLU A 191 -21.89 21.40 -1.89
C GLU A 191 -23.02 20.45 -1.45
N GLU A 192 -23.24 19.36 -2.19
CA GLU A 192 -24.26 18.36 -1.88
C GLU A 192 -23.76 17.30 -0.89
N ILE A 193 -22.51 17.43 -0.41
CA ILE A 193 -21.80 16.46 0.44
C ILE A 193 -21.56 15.14 -0.33
N ILE A 194 -21.33 15.24 -1.64
CA ILE A 194 -20.92 14.13 -2.49
C ILE A 194 -19.41 14.15 -2.64
N LEU A 195 -18.76 13.03 -2.31
CA LEU A 195 -17.34 12.82 -2.56
C LEU A 195 -17.12 12.42 -4.01
N ARG A 196 -16.30 13.19 -4.74
CA ARG A 196 -15.85 12.93 -6.11
C ARG A 196 -14.33 12.90 -6.13
N SER A 197 -13.75 11.73 -6.38
CA SER A 197 -12.29 11.58 -6.39
C SER A 197 -11.85 10.61 -7.48
N VAL A 198 -10.62 10.74 -7.95
CA VAL A 198 -10.07 9.92 -9.02
C VAL A 198 -8.83 9.20 -8.50
N ASP A 199 -8.77 7.87 -8.62
CA ASP A 199 -7.53 7.17 -8.29
C ASP A 199 -6.44 7.42 -9.34
N ARG A 200 -5.21 7.01 -9.01
CA ARG A 200 -4.08 7.08 -9.94
C ARG A 200 -4.22 6.26 -11.21
N ARG A 201 -5.24 5.39 -11.33
CA ARG A 201 -5.54 4.64 -12.54
C ARG A 201 -6.61 5.33 -13.39
N GLY A 202 -7.04 6.53 -12.99
CA GLY A 202 -8.10 7.28 -13.67
C GLY A 202 -9.50 6.76 -13.35
N ARG A 203 -9.67 5.92 -12.32
CA ARG A 203 -11.00 5.46 -11.93
C ARG A 203 -11.64 6.50 -11.03
N GLU A 204 -12.76 7.02 -11.49
CA GLU A 204 -13.57 7.97 -10.75
C GLU A 204 -14.44 7.25 -9.72
N TYR A 205 -14.58 7.88 -8.56
CA TYR A 205 -15.49 7.46 -7.51
C TYR A 205 -16.45 8.60 -7.20
N ARG A 206 -17.72 8.25 -7.03
CA ARG A 206 -18.77 9.15 -6.56
C ARG A 206 -19.49 8.49 -5.41
N PHE A 207 -19.48 9.12 -4.24
CA PHE A 207 -20.18 8.63 -3.06
C PHE A 207 -21.03 9.73 -2.43
N ASP A 208 -22.31 9.47 -2.23
CA ASP A 208 -23.14 10.32 -1.36
C ASP A 208 -22.80 10.02 0.09
N LEU A 209 -22.14 10.98 0.77
CA LEU A 209 -21.69 10.78 2.14
C LEU A 209 -22.86 10.86 3.13
N LYS A 210 -24.03 11.39 2.76
CA LYS A 210 -25.21 11.42 3.64
C LYS A 210 -25.70 10.02 4.01
N GLY A 211 -25.46 9.04 3.14
CA GLY A 211 -25.73 7.62 3.40
C GLY A 211 -24.67 6.91 4.26
N ALA A 212 -23.62 7.62 4.68
CA ALA A 212 -22.46 7.09 5.40
C ALA A 212 -22.43 7.66 6.83
N PRO A 213 -23.21 7.09 7.78
CA PRO A 213 -23.40 7.68 9.11
C PRO A 213 -22.12 7.79 9.93
N MET A 214 -21.13 6.90 9.75
CA MET A 214 -19.85 7.05 10.44
C MET A 214 -19.09 8.28 9.95
N ILE A 215 -19.03 8.48 8.64
CA ILE A 215 -18.38 9.64 8.02
C ILE A 215 -19.08 10.93 8.45
N MET A 216 -20.41 10.97 8.36
CA MET A 216 -21.18 12.17 8.74
C MET A 216 -20.96 12.55 10.20
N LYS A 217 -20.88 11.58 11.11
CA LYS A 217 -20.57 11.83 12.53
C LYS A 217 -19.17 12.44 12.71
N GLU A 218 -18.16 11.96 11.99
CA GLU A 218 -16.81 12.53 12.07
C GLU A 218 -16.73 13.93 11.47
N LEU A 219 -17.41 14.17 10.34
CA LEU A 219 -17.46 15.50 9.73
C LEU A 219 -18.17 16.50 10.63
N ALA A 220 -19.29 16.10 11.24
CA ALA A 220 -20.02 16.93 12.20
C ALA A 220 -19.19 17.22 13.45
N ALA A 221 -18.49 16.21 13.98
CA ALA A 221 -17.57 16.38 15.11
C ALA A 221 -16.40 17.33 14.77
N TYR A 222 -15.83 17.21 13.57
CA TYR A 222 -14.79 18.12 13.08
C TYR A 222 -15.28 19.57 12.99
N ALA A 223 -16.49 19.75 12.47
CA ALA A 223 -17.13 21.06 12.30
C ALA A 223 -17.79 21.61 13.58
N TYR A 224 -17.69 20.92 14.71
CA TYR A 224 -18.35 21.26 15.98
C TYR A 224 -19.86 21.55 15.80
N THR A 225 -20.54 20.75 14.98
CA THR A 225 -21.97 20.88 14.68
C THR A 225 -22.69 19.54 14.78
N SER A 226 -24.02 19.54 14.64
CA SER A 226 -24.81 18.31 14.54
C SER A 226 -24.89 17.81 13.10
N VAL A 227 -25.11 16.51 12.91
CA VAL A 227 -25.18 15.89 11.56
C VAL A 227 -26.28 16.53 10.70
N ASP A 228 -27.40 16.88 11.31
CA ASP A 228 -28.57 17.54 10.71
C ASP A 228 -28.31 18.99 10.28
N ARG A 229 -27.30 19.66 10.86
CA ARG A 229 -26.91 21.04 10.52
C ARG A 229 -25.64 21.12 9.69
N LEU A 230 -24.99 19.99 9.44
CA LEU A 230 -23.74 19.96 8.70
C LEU A 230 -23.98 20.34 7.24
N THR A 231 -23.26 21.35 6.80
CA THR A 231 -23.21 21.80 5.40
C THR A 231 -21.77 21.90 4.93
N ARG A 232 -21.57 22.01 3.62
CA ARG A 232 -20.24 22.12 3.04
C ARG A 232 -19.47 23.35 3.53
N ALA A 233 -20.18 24.44 3.83
CA ALA A 233 -19.61 25.68 4.38
C ALA A 233 -19.01 25.52 5.78
N ASN A 234 -19.31 24.42 6.50
CA ASN A 234 -18.70 24.14 7.79
C ASN A 234 -17.36 23.39 7.69
N LEU A 235 -16.99 22.95 6.48
CA LEU A 235 -15.79 22.16 6.21
C LEU A 235 -14.74 23.00 5.49
N PRO A 236 -13.44 22.65 5.59
CA PRO A 236 -12.39 23.36 4.85
C PRO A 236 -12.62 23.27 3.34
N ASP A 237 -12.18 24.29 2.58
CA ASP A 237 -12.35 24.28 1.11
C ASP A 237 -11.28 23.46 0.39
N GLN A 238 -10.08 23.43 0.95
CA GLN A 238 -8.88 22.93 0.28
C GLN A 238 -8.03 22.09 1.21
N GLY A 239 -7.15 21.31 0.60
CA GLY A 239 -6.13 20.53 1.29
C GLY A 239 -6.55 19.11 1.65
N PRO A 240 -5.64 18.36 2.28
CA PRO A 240 -5.84 16.95 2.63
C PRO A 240 -6.95 16.77 3.67
N LEU A 241 -7.85 15.82 3.43
CA LEU A 241 -8.93 15.50 4.36
C LEU A 241 -8.42 14.85 5.65
N VAL A 242 -7.33 14.07 5.55
CA VAL A 242 -6.71 13.37 6.68
C VAL A 242 -5.28 13.85 6.87
N ILE A 243 -5.06 14.59 7.96
CA ILE A 243 -3.74 15.11 8.36
C ILE A 243 -3.28 14.49 9.68
N CYS A 244 -2.00 14.59 9.98
CA CYS A 244 -1.45 14.19 11.26
C CYS A 244 -1.72 15.29 12.29
N ASP A 245 -2.55 14.96 13.28
CA ASP A 245 -3.04 15.92 14.27
C ASP A 245 -1.91 16.57 15.09
N THR A 246 -0.69 15.99 15.09
CA THR A 246 0.47 16.56 15.80
C THR A 246 1.28 17.57 15.01
N ASN A 247 1.28 17.51 13.68
CA ASN A 247 2.16 18.36 12.86
C ASN A 247 1.48 19.02 11.66
N GLY A 248 0.18 18.78 11.45
CA GLY A 248 -0.61 19.38 10.38
C GLY A 248 -0.30 18.85 8.97
N LEU A 249 0.66 17.94 8.82
CA LEU A 249 1.02 17.36 7.53
C LEU A 249 0.27 16.05 7.29
N PRO A 250 0.00 15.66 6.03
CA PRO A 250 -0.52 14.34 5.73
C PRO A 250 0.28 13.20 6.35
N TRP A 251 -0.44 12.17 6.80
CA TRP A 251 0.19 11.01 7.41
C TRP A 251 1.13 10.28 6.44
N SER A 252 2.25 9.76 6.96
CA SER A 252 2.95 8.69 6.26
C SER A 252 2.19 7.36 6.43
N PRO A 253 2.16 6.47 5.42
CA PRO A 253 1.48 5.17 5.54
C PRO A 253 2.05 4.26 6.63
N VAL A 254 3.33 4.43 6.99
CA VAL A 254 3.95 3.65 8.06
C VAL A 254 3.47 4.16 9.40
N GLU A 255 3.50 5.47 9.61
CA GLU A 255 3.12 6.08 10.87
C GLU A 255 1.62 5.94 11.15
N PHE A 256 0.77 6.14 10.14
CA PHE A 256 -0.66 5.95 10.26
C PHE A 256 -0.98 4.53 10.74
N ARG A 257 -0.41 3.48 10.11
CA ARG A 257 -0.62 2.09 10.56
C ARG A 257 -0.15 1.86 12.00
N ARG A 258 0.98 2.45 12.39
CA ARG A 258 1.50 2.33 13.76
C ARG A 258 0.54 2.97 14.77
N LYS A 259 0.11 4.20 14.50
CA LYS A 259 -0.81 4.96 15.37
C LYS A 259 -2.20 4.34 15.41
N TRP A 260 -2.75 3.95 14.27
CA TRP A 260 -3.98 3.18 14.17
C TRP A 260 -3.90 1.89 14.99
N ARG A 261 -2.74 1.21 15.00
CA ARG A 261 -2.58 0.01 15.82
C ARG A 261 -2.62 0.31 17.32
N LEU A 262 -2.05 1.43 17.77
CA LEU A 262 -2.14 1.88 19.17
C LEU A 262 -3.60 2.11 19.56
N VAL A 263 -4.34 2.87 18.75
CA VAL A 263 -5.78 3.11 18.95
C VAL A 263 -6.54 1.79 19.02
N ALA A 264 -6.33 0.90 18.05
CA ALA A 264 -7.05 -0.36 18.01
C ALA A 264 -6.69 -1.29 19.19
N THR A 265 -5.44 -1.25 19.68
CA THR A 265 -5.06 -2.02 20.88
C THR A 265 -5.76 -1.48 22.11
N GLN A 266 -5.82 -0.16 22.25
CA GLN A 266 -6.55 0.52 23.34
C GLN A 266 -8.05 0.18 23.30
N ALA A 267 -8.63 0.13 22.09
CA ALA A 267 -10.01 -0.26 21.84
C ALA A 267 -10.28 -1.77 21.98
N GLY A 268 -9.31 -2.58 22.40
CA GLY A 268 -9.46 -4.03 22.59
C GLY A 268 -9.56 -4.83 21.30
N ILE A 269 -9.18 -4.25 20.15
CA ILE A 269 -9.26 -4.92 18.85
C ILE A 269 -8.19 -6.02 18.76
N PRO A 270 -8.56 -7.26 18.38
CA PRO A 270 -7.62 -8.36 18.23
C PRO A 270 -6.43 -8.04 17.31
N LYS A 271 -5.23 -8.52 17.68
CA LYS A 271 -3.98 -8.27 16.93
C LYS A 271 -4.05 -8.76 15.48
N ASN A 272 -4.83 -9.79 15.20
CA ASN A 272 -5.03 -10.32 13.86
C ASN A 272 -5.92 -9.44 12.98
N VAL A 273 -6.69 -8.47 13.51
CA VAL A 273 -7.46 -7.50 12.73
C VAL A 273 -6.62 -6.26 12.47
N MET A 274 -6.36 -5.92 11.21
CA MET A 274 -5.45 -4.83 10.81
C MET A 274 -6.20 -3.71 10.07
N ASN A 275 -5.60 -2.54 9.91
CA ASN A 275 -6.23 -1.39 9.24
C ASN A 275 -6.68 -1.72 7.80
N MET A 276 -5.94 -2.60 7.12
CA MET A 276 -6.30 -3.02 5.77
C MET A 276 -7.57 -3.87 5.72
N ASP A 277 -8.05 -4.36 6.87
CA ASP A 277 -9.25 -5.17 6.99
C ASP A 277 -10.52 -4.29 7.12
N SER A 278 -10.40 -2.96 7.23
CA SER A 278 -11.53 -1.99 7.27
C SER A 278 -12.39 -2.03 6.01
N GLY A 279 -11.76 -2.17 4.83
CA GLY A 279 -12.46 -2.19 3.54
C GLY A 279 -12.92 -3.57 3.09
N LYS A 280 -12.78 -4.61 3.93
CA LYS A 280 -13.12 -6.00 3.56
C LYS A 280 -14.51 -6.37 4.05
N ILE A 281 -15.16 -7.27 3.32
CA ILE A 281 -16.41 -7.90 3.73
C ILE A 281 -16.07 -9.19 4.47
N ALA A 282 -16.69 -9.41 5.63
CA ALA A 282 -16.59 -10.70 6.31
C ALA A 282 -17.12 -11.80 5.38
N PRO A 283 -16.45 -12.96 5.26
CA PRO A 283 -16.98 -14.06 4.46
C PRO A 283 -18.38 -14.40 4.95
N ARG A 284 -19.37 -14.48 4.05
CA ARG A 284 -20.65 -15.10 4.39
C ARG A 284 -20.35 -16.53 4.80
N LEU A 285 -20.69 -16.90 6.03
CA LEU A 285 -20.74 -18.31 6.43
C LEU A 285 -21.70 -18.99 5.43
N ARG A 286 -21.19 -19.96 4.67
CA ARG A 286 -22.01 -20.83 3.84
C ARG A 286 -22.49 -21.99 4.69
#